data_AF-A0A259L5R8-F1
#
_entry.id   AF-A0A259L5R8-F1
#
_cell.length_a   1.000
_cell.length_b   1.000
_cell.length_c   1.000
_cell.angle_alpha   90.00
_cell.angle_beta   90.00
_cell.angle_gamma   90.00
#
_symmetry.space_group_name_H-M   'P 1'
#
loop_
_entity.id
_entity.type
_entity.pdbx_description
1 polymer ?
#
loop_
_entity_poly.entity_id
_entity_poly.type
_entity_poly.pdbx_seq_one_letter_code
_entity_poly.pdbx_strand_id
1 'polypeptide(L)'
;MGGVVQIASFHPAYQFEGTEPDAAENYTNRSPWPMLHLLREASLEAAIERYPDVDGIPERNIELMNRLGSAHMNALLSACAAPKTE
;
A
#
# COMPACT_ATOMS: atom_id res chain seq x y z
N MET A 1 -0.95 23.73 6.59
CA MET A 1 0.30 23.32 7.28
C MET A 1 1.23 22.87 6.18
N GLY A 2 2.41 23.46 6.03
CA GLY A 2 3.32 23.12 4.92
C GLY A 2 4.51 22.36 5.46
N GLY A 3 4.53 21.04 5.27
CA GLY A 3 5.76 20.28 5.39
C GLY A 3 6.48 20.24 4.04
N VAL A 4 7.66 19.62 4.01
CA VAL A 4 8.45 19.45 2.77
C VAL A 4 8.28 18.02 2.25
N VAL A 5 8.10 17.07 3.17
CA VAL A 5 8.07 15.64 2.90
C VAL A 5 7.05 14.97 3.83
N GLN A 6 6.18 14.17 3.23
CA GLN A 6 5.35 13.19 3.93
C GLN A 6 6.04 11.82 3.92
N ILE A 7 5.90 11.07 5.01
CA ILE A 7 6.40 9.70 5.12
C ILE A 7 5.24 8.73 4.98
N ALA A 8 5.37 7.76 4.06
CA ALA A 8 4.50 6.60 3.99
C ALA A 8 5.29 5.34 4.36
N SER A 9 4.74 4.52 5.26
CA SER A 9 5.41 3.30 5.75
C SER A 9 4.79 2.05 5.17
N PHE A 10 5.65 1.07 4.91
CA PHE A 10 5.27 -0.25 4.42
C PHE A 10 6.02 -1.30 5.23
N HIS A 11 5.36 -2.42 5.51
CA HIS A 11 5.94 -3.47 6.35
C HIS A 11 5.37 -4.85 6.00
N PRO A 12 6.12 -5.96 6.13
CA PRO A 12 5.59 -7.31 5.89
C PRO A 12 4.36 -7.65 6.75
N ALA A 13 4.36 -7.15 7.98
CA ALA A 13 3.27 -7.30 8.94
C ALA A 13 2.42 -6.01 9.09
N TYR A 14 2.29 -5.20 8.04
CA TYR A 14 1.42 -4.04 8.09
C TYR A 14 -0.03 -4.47 8.40
N GLN A 15 -0.67 -3.76 9.32
CA GLN A 15 -2.06 -3.93 9.73
C GLN A 15 -2.67 -2.54 9.93
N PHE A 16 -3.77 -2.24 9.25
CA PHE A 16 -4.54 -1.04 9.50
C PHE A 16 -5.32 -1.18 10.80
N GLU A 17 -5.55 -0.05 11.47
CA GLU A 17 -6.41 0.01 12.65
C GLU A 17 -7.80 -0.55 12.32
N GLY A 18 -8.33 -1.41 13.21
CA GLY A 18 -9.66 -2.00 13.06
C GLY A 18 -9.75 -3.20 12.11
N THR A 19 -8.64 -3.62 11.51
CA THR A 19 -8.60 -4.78 10.60
C THR A 19 -8.06 -6.03 11.28
N GLU A 20 -8.42 -7.23 10.81
CA GLU A 20 -7.81 -8.47 11.29
C GLU A 20 -6.39 -8.66 10.73
N PRO A 21 -5.46 -9.31 11.46
CA PRO A 21 -4.07 -9.49 11.01
C PRO A 21 -3.90 -10.20 9.66
N ASP A 22 -4.88 -10.96 9.20
CA ASP A 22 -4.86 -11.68 7.93
C ASP A 22 -5.79 -11.07 6.86
N ALA A 23 -6.45 -9.94 7.16
CA ALA A 23 -7.34 -9.26 6.23
C ALA A 23 -6.64 -8.86 4.93
N ALA A 24 -7.33 -9.03 3.79
CA ALA A 24 -6.73 -8.80 2.48
C ALA A 24 -6.40 -7.32 2.24
N GLU A 25 -7.20 -6.40 2.77
CA GLU A 25 -6.98 -4.95 2.67
C GLU A 25 -5.65 -4.48 3.28
N ASN A 26 -5.09 -5.22 4.25
CA ASN A 26 -3.76 -4.93 4.77
C ASN A 26 -2.67 -5.02 3.70
N TYR A 27 -2.89 -5.79 2.63
CA TYR A 27 -1.94 -5.91 1.53
C TYR A 27 -1.80 -4.65 0.68
N THR A 28 -2.64 -3.62 0.89
CA THR A 28 -2.45 -2.30 0.26
C THR A 28 -1.16 -1.61 0.74
N ASN A 29 -0.72 -1.88 1.98
CA ASN A 29 0.52 -1.33 2.55
C ASN A 29 1.52 -2.40 3.01
N ARG A 30 1.26 -3.70 2.73
CA ARG A 30 2.28 -4.73 2.94
C ARG A 30 3.35 -4.66 1.89
N SER A 31 4.56 -5.02 2.30
CA SER A 31 5.69 -5.11 1.39
C SER A 31 6.66 -6.19 1.85
N PRO A 32 7.53 -6.71 0.97
CA PRO A 32 8.41 -7.83 1.32
C PRO A 32 9.45 -7.49 2.40
N TRP A 33 9.79 -6.20 2.55
CA TRP A 33 10.75 -5.69 3.53
C TRP A 33 10.23 -4.40 4.19
N PRO A 34 10.63 -4.08 5.43
CA PRO A 34 10.31 -2.79 6.04
C PRO A 34 10.84 -1.63 5.19
N MET A 35 9.96 -0.70 4.81
CA MET A 35 10.29 0.40 3.91
C MET A 35 9.59 1.71 4.32
N LEU A 36 10.28 2.82 4.06
CA LEU A 36 9.75 4.17 4.18
C LEU A 36 9.85 4.86 2.82
N HIS A 37 8.71 5.34 2.31
CA HIS A 37 8.66 6.20 1.14
C HIS A 37 8.65 7.66 1.59
N LEU A 38 9.56 8.45 1.00
CA LEU A 38 9.62 9.89 1.19
C LEU A 38 8.91 10.57 0.02
N LEU A 39 7.77 11.18 0.30
CA LEU A 39 6.93 11.84 -0.69
C LEU A 39 7.09 13.35 -0.55
N ARG A 40 7.57 14.03 -1.59
CA ARG A 40 7.62 15.50 -1.60
C ARG A 40 6.19 16.04 -1.66
N GLU A 41 5.80 16.85 -0.69
CA GLU A 41 4.42 17.36 -0.59
C GLU A 41 4.01 18.12 -1.86
N ALA A 42 4.86 19.01 -2.37
CA ALA A 42 4.60 19.73 -3.62
C ALA A 42 4.39 18.81 -4.84
N SER A 43 5.04 17.62 -4.87
CA SER A 43 4.82 16.64 -5.94
C SER A 43 3.50 15.88 -5.75
N LEU A 44 3.14 15.60 -4.50
CA LEU A 44 1.89 14.93 -4.17
C LEU A 44 0.68 15.83 -4.45
N GLU A 45 0.71 17.09 -4.02
CA GLU A 45 -0.34 18.08 -4.28
C GLU A 45 -0.60 18.24 -5.79
N ALA A 46 0.46 18.43 -6.57
CA ALA A 46 0.35 18.54 -8.02
C ALA A 46 -0.20 17.27 -8.69
N ALA A 47 0.01 16.09 -8.11
CA ALA A 47 -0.59 14.85 -8.59
C ALA A 47 -2.07 14.76 -8.21
N ILE A 48 -2.44 15.17 -6.99
CA ILE A 48 -3.82 15.19 -6.50
C ILE A 48 -4.69 16.12 -7.35
N GLU A 49 -4.20 17.32 -7.68
CA GLU A 49 -4.92 18.29 -8.51
C GLU A 49 -5.24 17.77 -9.92
N ARG A 50 -4.43 16.82 -10.43
CA ARG A 50 -4.56 16.30 -11.80
C ARG A 50 -5.31 14.98 -11.87
N TYR A 51 -5.34 14.21 -10.77
CA TYR A 51 -5.96 12.89 -10.76
C TYR A 51 -7.41 12.99 -10.28
N PRO A 52 -8.40 12.52 -11.06
CA PRO A 52 -9.79 12.55 -10.62
C PRO A 52 -10.01 11.55 -9.48
N ASP A 53 -10.88 11.90 -8.52
CA ASP A 53 -11.33 10.99 -7.46
C ASP A 53 -10.17 10.36 -6.64
N VAL A 54 -9.30 11.20 -6.08
CA VAL A 54 -8.25 10.72 -5.16
C VAL A 54 -8.85 10.11 -3.90
N ASP A 55 -9.94 10.69 -3.39
CA ASP A 55 -10.59 10.26 -2.16
C ASP A 55 -11.15 8.83 -2.27
N GLY A 56 -11.52 8.35 -3.47
CA GLY A 56 -11.98 6.98 -3.68
C GLY A 56 -10.88 5.93 -3.86
N ILE A 57 -9.59 6.32 -3.89
CA ILE A 57 -8.47 5.36 -4.06
C ILE A 57 -8.44 4.31 -2.94
N PRO A 58 -8.56 4.67 -1.64
CA PRO A 58 -8.53 3.70 -0.55
C PRO A 58 -9.62 2.63 -0.68
N GLU A 59 -10.89 3.02 -0.81
CA GLU A 59 -12.01 2.08 -0.98
C GLU A 59 -11.82 1.16 -2.19
N ARG A 60 -11.44 1.71 -3.34
CA ARG A 60 -11.21 0.90 -4.55
C ARG A 60 -10.09 -0.14 -4.35
N ASN A 61 -9.03 0.22 -3.63
CA ASN A 61 -7.95 -0.70 -3.32
C ASN A 61 -8.39 -1.77 -2.32
N ILE A 62 -9.14 -1.41 -1.28
CA ILE A 62 -9.71 -2.33 -0.29
C ILE A 62 -10.62 -3.35 -0.99
N GLU A 63 -11.55 -2.88 -1.83
CA GLU A 63 -12.45 -3.75 -2.61
C GLU A 63 -11.70 -4.69 -3.53
N LEU A 64 -10.66 -4.20 -4.21
CA LEU A 64 -9.79 -5.02 -5.07
C LEU A 64 -9.08 -6.11 -4.24
N MET A 65 -8.48 -5.74 -3.11
CA MET A 65 -7.79 -6.70 -2.25
C MET A 65 -8.76 -7.75 -1.71
N ASN A 66 -9.93 -7.34 -1.24
CA ASN A 66 -10.96 -8.25 -0.72
C ASN A 66 -11.49 -9.18 -1.82
N ARG A 67 -11.61 -8.71 -3.07
CA ARG A 67 -11.98 -9.55 -4.22
C ARG A 67 -10.90 -10.57 -4.58
N LEU A 68 -9.63 -10.21 -4.50
CA LEU A 68 -8.50 -11.14 -4.76
C LEU A 68 -8.30 -12.13 -3.61
N GLY A 69 -8.53 -11.67 -2.37
CA GLY A 69 -8.42 -12.46 -1.15
C GLY A 69 -6.98 -12.62 -0.64
N SER A 70 -6.85 -12.83 0.67
CA SER A 70 -5.57 -12.86 1.38
C SER A 70 -4.62 -13.96 0.89
N ALA A 71 -5.16 -15.12 0.50
CA ALA A 71 -4.36 -16.23 0.00
C ALA A 71 -3.64 -15.89 -1.31
N HIS A 72 -4.35 -15.24 -2.25
CA HIS A 72 -3.77 -14.77 -3.49
C HIS A 72 -2.70 -13.70 -3.25
N MET A 73 -3.00 -12.73 -2.39
CA MET A 73 -2.07 -11.65 -2.06
C MET A 73 -0.81 -12.15 -1.35
N ASN A 74 -0.93 -13.13 -0.45
CA ASN A 74 0.22 -13.77 0.19
C ASN A 74 1.13 -14.45 -0.83
N ALA A 75 0.56 -15.19 -1.79
CA ALA A 75 1.33 -15.84 -2.85
C ALA A 75 2.11 -14.82 -3.69
N LEU A 76 1.48 -13.70 -4.07
CA LEU A 76 2.15 -12.62 -4.79
C LEU A 76 3.30 -12.00 -3.98
N LEU A 77 3.05 -11.68 -2.71
CA LEU A 77 4.05 -11.08 -1.83
C LEU A 77 5.26 -12.01 -1.64
N SER A 78 5.00 -13.30 -1.44
CA SER A 78 6.04 -14.33 -1.32
C SER A 78 6.87 -14.47 -2.60
N ALA A 79 6.24 -14.38 -3.77
CA ALA A 79 6.93 -14.40 -5.06
C ALA A 79 7.84 -13.18 -5.27
N CYS A 80 7.47 -12.01 -4.74
CA CYS A 80 8.34 -10.82 -4.78
C CYS A 80 9.62 -10.97 -3.95
N ALA A 81 9.56 -11.73 -2.85
CA ALA A 81 10.71 -11.99 -1.98
C ALA A 81 11.57 -13.17 -2.46
N ALA A 82 11.05 -13.99 -3.39
CA ALA A 82 11.75 -15.17 -3.88
C ALA A 82 13.02 -14.78 -4.66
N PRO A 83 14.14 -15.51 -4.48
CA PRO A 83 15.31 -15.32 -5.32
C PRO A 83 14.93 -15.57 -6.78
N LYS A 84 15.36 -14.69 -7.68
CA LYS A 84 15.18 -14.91 -9.11
C LYS A 84 16.08 -16.09 -9.50
N THR A 85 15.47 -17.17 -9.98
CA THR A 85 16.20 -18.27 -10.61
C THR A 85 16.73 -17.78 -11.96
N GLU A 86 18.03 -17.98 -12.22
CA GLU A 86 18.70 -17.66 -13.49
C GLU A 86 18.28 -18.58 -14.63
#